data_AF-A0A1I3QGH7-F1
#
_entry.id   AF-A0A1I3QGH7-F1
#
_cell.length_a   1.000
_cell.length_b   1.000
_cell.length_c   1.000
_cell.angle_alpha   90.00
_cell.angle_beta   90.00
_cell.angle_gamma   90.00
#
_symmetry.space_group_name_H-M   'P 1'
#
loop_
_entity.id
_entity.type
_entity.pdbx_description
1 polymer ?
#
loop_
_entity_poly.entity_id
_entity_poly.type
_entity_poly.pdbx_seq_one_letter_code
_entity_poly.pdbx_strand_id
1 'polypeptide(L)'
;MLPVFWGTASETAGQIVGPKRAGRAVSQVYLGISAALLFGIPLGTLASDSVGWRSTFWGLAGLSLLMAILMFVFMPVVARPEKIKIKEQIRILKDRRFVANLVLSVVVFTAMFTAYTYLANTLERIAGVQTAYVGWWLMGFGAIGLIGNWLGGRFVDSNPLRATVIFTLLLGIGMSLSVPLAGSSLLLGISLAMWGIAYTALFPICQIRVMKSASRAQALAGTLNVSAANAGTGLGAIIGGVAISQWGLGSIGYVATGIAAVAILMVAWIARLK
;
A
#
# COMPACT_ATOMS: atom_id res chain seq x y z
N MET A 1 -5.66 -11.04 4.07
CA MET A 1 -6.71 -11.70 3.25
C MET A 1 -6.88 -11.08 1.86
N LEU A 2 -6.81 -9.74 1.71
CA LEU A 2 -6.87 -9.04 0.42
C LEU A 2 -6.03 -9.63 -0.75
N PRO A 3 -4.75 -10.00 -0.58
CA PRO A 3 -3.94 -10.48 -1.71
C PRO A 3 -4.37 -11.85 -2.25
N VAL A 4 -4.84 -12.72 -1.36
CA VAL A 4 -5.36 -14.03 -1.75
C VAL A 4 -6.66 -13.84 -2.53
N PHE A 5 -7.54 -12.97 -2.04
CA PHE A 5 -8.80 -12.65 -2.71
C PHE A 5 -8.57 -11.99 -4.08
N TRP A 6 -7.62 -11.06 -4.20
CA TRP A 6 -7.27 -10.41 -5.48
C TRP A 6 -6.74 -11.41 -6.51
N GLY A 7 -5.86 -12.32 -6.07
CA GLY A 7 -5.30 -13.37 -6.93
C GLY A 7 -6.39 -14.33 -7.41
N THR A 8 -7.20 -14.86 -6.48
CA THR A 8 -8.27 -15.80 -6.82
C THR A 8 -9.37 -15.14 -7.65
N ALA A 9 -9.75 -13.90 -7.36
CA ALA A 9 -10.77 -13.18 -8.12
C ALA A 9 -10.33 -12.91 -9.57
N SER A 10 -9.07 -12.51 -9.78
CA SER A 10 -8.54 -12.25 -11.12
C SER A 10 -8.43 -13.53 -11.95
N GLU A 11 -7.97 -14.63 -11.34
CA GLU A 11 -7.88 -15.95 -11.97
C GLU A 11 -9.27 -16.49 -12.33
N THR A 12 -10.21 -16.45 -11.38
CA THR A 12 -11.60 -16.88 -11.56
C THR A 12 -12.29 -16.07 -12.66
N ALA A 13 -12.11 -14.74 -12.65
CA ALA A 13 -12.66 -13.86 -13.69
C ALA A 13 -12.12 -14.22 -15.08
N GLY A 14 -10.81 -14.48 -15.20
CA GLY A 14 -10.19 -14.94 -16.45
C GLY A 14 -10.71 -16.29 -16.93
N GLN A 15 -10.98 -17.22 -16.01
CA GLN A 15 -11.54 -18.54 -16.32
C GLN A 15 -13.01 -18.48 -16.79
N ILE A 16 -13.83 -17.59 -16.21
CA ILE A 16 -15.25 -17.42 -16.57
C ILE A 16 -15.43 -16.87 -18.00
N VAL A 17 -14.59 -15.91 -18.43
CA VAL A 17 -14.72 -15.30 -19.78
C VAL A 17 -13.84 -15.92 -20.86
N GLY A 18 -12.93 -16.83 -20.49
CA GLY A 18 -11.98 -17.50 -21.38
C GLY A 18 -10.76 -16.66 -21.78
N PRO A 19 -9.70 -17.31 -22.35
CA PRO A 19 -8.38 -16.71 -22.56
C PRO A 19 -8.38 -15.49 -23.49
N LYS A 20 -9.31 -15.42 -24.46
CA LYS A 20 -9.42 -14.27 -25.38
C LYS A 20 -9.93 -12.98 -24.71
N ARG A 21 -10.60 -13.08 -23.55
CA ARG A 21 -11.17 -11.92 -22.83
C ARG A 21 -10.64 -11.77 -21.40
N ALA A 22 -9.76 -12.66 -20.96
CA ALA A 22 -9.19 -12.66 -19.62
C ALA A 22 -8.59 -11.29 -19.23
N GLY A 23 -7.83 -10.64 -20.12
CA GLY A 23 -7.27 -9.32 -19.84
C GLY A 23 -8.33 -8.23 -19.56
N ARG A 24 -9.48 -8.30 -20.25
CA ARG A 24 -10.61 -7.36 -20.06
C ARG A 24 -11.34 -7.62 -18.74
N ALA A 25 -11.53 -8.89 -18.38
CA ALA A 25 -12.14 -9.25 -17.09
C ALA A 25 -11.23 -8.84 -15.93
N VAL A 26 -9.92 -9.09 -16.04
CA VAL A 26 -8.93 -8.62 -15.05
C VAL A 26 -8.96 -7.09 -14.96
N SER A 27 -9.01 -6.36 -16.08
CA SER A 27 -9.07 -4.89 -16.03
C SER A 27 -10.36 -4.39 -15.33
N GLN A 28 -11.50 -5.05 -15.51
CA GLN A 28 -12.74 -4.71 -14.81
C GLN A 28 -12.64 -4.94 -13.29
N VAL A 29 -12.03 -6.03 -12.86
CA VAL A 29 -11.75 -6.28 -11.42
C VAL A 29 -10.86 -5.17 -10.85
N TYR A 30 -9.80 -4.79 -11.57
CA TYR A 30 -8.90 -3.71 -11.15
C TYR A 30 -9.58 -2.33 -11.15
N LEU A 31 -10.50 -2.07 -12.08
CA LEU A 31 -11.31 -0.85 -12.09
C LEU A 31 -12.21 -0.77 -10.86
N GLY A 32 -12.88 -1.88 -10.50
CA GLY A 32 -13.68 -1.95 -9.29
C GLY A 32 -12.86 -1.68 -8.02
N ILE A 33 -11.66 -2.26 -7.93
CA ILE A 33 -10.72 -2.01 -6.82
C ILE A 33 -10.30 -0.52 -6.77
N SER A 34 -9.97 0.06 -7.92
CA SER A 34 -9.56 1.47 -8.01
C SER A 34 -10.70 2.40 -7.60
N ALA A 35 -11.93 2.12 -8.03
CA ALA A 35 -13.12 2.84 -7.61
C ALA A 35 -13.37 2.68 -6.10
N ALA A 36 -13.21 1.48 -5.55
CA ALA A 36 -13.35 1.23 -4.12
C ALA A 36 -12.30 1.98 -3.28
N LEU A 37 -11.05 2.09 -3.75
CA LEU A 37 -10.02 2.89 -3.09
C LEU A 37 -10.32 4.39 -3.18
N LEU A 38 -10.79 4.86 -4.33
CA LEU A 38 -11.07 6.28 -4.57
C LEU A 38 -12.31 6.76 -3.82
N PHE A 39 -13.39 5.99 -3.85
CA PHE A 39 -14.68 6.36 -3.24
C PHE A 39 -14.86 5.79 -1.83
N GLY A 40 -14.27 4.64 -1.52
CA GLY A 40 -14.50 3.94 -0.25
C GLY A 40 -13.93 4.68 0.95
N ILE A 41 -12.76 5.33 0.82
CA ILE A 41 -12.19 6.13 1.92
C ILE A 41 -13.06 7.37 2.18
N PRO A 42 -13.38 8.24 1.19
CA PRO A 42 -14.23 9.42 1.43
C PRO A 42 -15.64 9.06 1.90
N LEU A 43 -16.31 8.10 1.27
CA LEU A 43 -17.66 7.68 1.67
C LEU A 43 -17.65 7.02 3.05
N GLY A 44 -16.61 6.25 3.37
CA GLY A 44 -16.42 5.65 4.69
C GLY A 44 -16.23 6.70 5.78
N THR A 45 -15.40 7.72 5.51
CA THR A 45 -15.20 8.84 6.44
C THR A 45 -16.48 9.66 6.60
N LEU A 46 -17.15 10.04 5.51
CA LEU A 46 -18.43 10.79 5.56
C LEU A 46 -19.53 10.02 6.31
N ALA A 47 -19.61 8.70 6.10
CA ALA A 47 -20.53 7.85 6.85
C ALA A 47 -20.12 7.78 8.33
N SER A 48 -18.83 7.62 8.63
CA SER A 48 -18.33 7.58 10.01
C SER A 48 -18.57 8.88 10.77
N ASP A 49 -18.45 10.04 10.11
CA ASP A 49 -18.69 11.36 10.69
C ASP A 49 -20.18 11.63 10.91
N SER A 50 -21.05 11.15 10.02
CA SER A 50 -22.50 11.41 10.08
C SER A 50 -23.27 10.44 11.00
N VAL A 51 -23.02 9.15 10.88
CA VAL A 51 -23.77 8.09 11.59
C VAL A 51 -22.93 7.33 12.63
N GLY A 52 -21.68 7.75 12.82
CA GLY A 52 -20.74 7.14 13.75
C GLY A 52 -20.06 5.89 13.18
N TRP A 53 -18.80 5.67 13.58
CA TRP A 53 -17.97 4.57 13.08
C TRP A 53 -18.65 3.19 13.20
N ARG A 54 -19.38 2.93 14.30
CA ARG A 54 -20.05 1.64 14.53
C ARG A 54 -21.10 1.33 13.47
N SER A 55 -21.91 2.31 13.10
CA SER A 55 -22.98 2.17 12.10
C SER A 55 -22.39 1.96 10.71
N THR A 56 -21.31 2.67 10.38
CA THR A 56 -20.56 2.48 9.14
C THR A 56 -20.02 1.07 9.01
N PHE A 57 -19.45 0.49 10.08
CA PHE A 57 -19.00 -0.90 10.07
C PHE A 57 -20.15 -1.91 9.94
N TRP A 58 -21.30 -1.66 10.56
CA TRP A 58 -22.50 -2.49 10.37
C TRP A 58 -23.01 -2.45 8.93
N GLY A 59 -23.02 -1.27 8.32
CA GLY A 59 -23.36 -1.12 6.89
C GLY A 59 -22.39 -1.89 6.00
N LEU A 60 -21.09 -1.78 6.27
CA LEU A 60 -20.05 -2.52 5.54
C LEU A 60 -20.21 -4.05 5.69
N ALA A 61 -20.56 -4.52 6.89
CA ALA A 61 -20.84 -5.91 7.16
C ALA A 61 -22.07 -6.41 6.38
N GLY A 62 -23.16 -5.63 6.35
CA GLY A 62 -24.35 -5.93 5.56
C GLY A 62 -24.07 -6.01 4.07
N LEU A 63 -23.28 -5.06 3.54
CA LEU A 63 -22.88 -5.05 2.13
C LEU A 63 -22.01 -6.27 1.77
N SER A 64 -21.11 -6.65 2.68
CA SER A 64 -20.26 -7.83 2.52
C SER A 64 -21.08 -9.12 2.53
N LEU A 65 -22.11 -9.20 3.38
CA LEU A 65 -23.04 -10.33 3.42
C LEU A 65 -23.88 -10.41 2.13
N LEU A 66 -24.38 -9.28 1.64
CA LEU A 66 -25.09 -9.20 0.37
C LEU A 66 -24.22 -9.73 -0.78
N MET A 67 -22.96 -9.31 -0.85
CA MET A 67 -22.01 -9.78 -1.86
C MET A 67 -21.71 -11.27 -1.73
N ALA A 68 -21.60 -11.79 -0.50
CA ALA A 68 -21.44 -13.23 -0.26
C ALA A 68 -22.65 -14.03 -0.77
N ILE A 69 -23.87 -13.54 -0.53
CA ILE A 69 -25.11 -14.16 -1.02
C ILE A 69 -25.16 -14.10 -2.55
N LEU A 70 -24.85 -12.96 -3.15
CA LEU A 70 -24.80 -12.81 -4.62
C LEU A 70 -23.79 -13.77 -5.24
N MET A 71 -22.60 -13.89 -4.67
CA MET A 71 -21.61 -14.88 -5.12
C MET A 71 -22.13 -16.31 -4.95
N PHE A 72 -22.76 -16.64 -3.82
CA PHE A 72 -23.32 -17.98 -3.60
C PHE A 72 -24.39 -18.36 -4.62
N VAL A 73 -25.23 -17.40 -5.03
CA VAL A 73 -26.35 -17.64 -5.96
C VAL A 73 -25.91 -17.58 -7.43
N PHE A 74 -25.05 -16.64 -7.80
CA PHE A 74 -24.74 -16.34 -9.21
C PHE A 74 -23.39 -16.84 -9.69
N MET A 75 -22.47 -17.25 -8.81
CA MET A 75 -21.14 -17.70 -9.24
C MET A 75 -21.21 -19.14 -9.79
N PRO A 76 -20.85 -19.37 -11.06
CA PRO A 76 -20.78 -20.72 -11.62
C PRO A 76 -19.62 -21.49 -10.97
N VAL A 77 -19.74 -22.81 -10.87
CA VAL A 77 -18.67 -23.68 -10.34
C VAL A 77 -17.49 -23.62 -11.30
N VAL A 78 -16.42 -22.94 -10.89
CA VAL A 78 -15.20 -22.81 -11.67
C VAL A 78 -14.25 -23.96 -11.33
N ALA A 79 -13.64 -24.58 -12.36
CA ALA A 79 -12.74 -25.70 -12.19
C ALA A 79 -11.58 -25.33 -11.25
N ARG A 80 -11.24 -26.22 -10.30
CA ARG A 80 -10.11 -26.00 -9.40
C ARG A 80 -8.82 -25.84 -10.22
N PRO A 81 -8.08 -24.73 -10.07
CA PRO A 81 -6.80 -24.60 -10.75
C PRO A 81 -5.86 -25.72 -10.31
N GLU A 82 -4.99 -26.16 -11.23
CA GLU A 82 -3.98 -27.17 -10.97
C GLU A 82 -3.18 -26.81 -9.72
N LYS A 83 -3.09 -27.75 -8.77
CA LYS A 83 -2.28 -27.58 -7.57
C LYS A 83 -0.81 -27.48 -7.97
N ILE A 84 -0.28 -26.27 -8.09
CA ILE A 84 1.16 -26.07 -8.16
C ILE A 84 1.78 -26.67 -6.90
N LYS A 85 2.83 -27.48 -7.06
CA LYS A 85 3.49 -28.16 -5.94
C LYS A 85 4.09 -27.13 -4.98
N ILE A 86 3.46 -26.99 -3.81
CA ILE A 86 3.87 -26.09 -2.71
C ILE A 86 5.38 -26.21 -2.39
N LYS A 87 5.94 -27.43 -2.50
CA LYS A 87 7.37 -27.71 -2.27
C LYS A 87 8.30 -26.94 -3.22
N GLU A 88 7.93 -26.74 -4.48
CA GLU A 88 8.73 -25.97 -5.43
C GLU A 88 8.61 -24.46 -5.19
N GLN A 89 7.44 -24.01 -4.74
CA GLN A 89 7.21 -22.60 -4.40
C GLN A 89 7.96 -22.19 -3.12
N ILE A 90 8.00 -23.03 -2.08
CA ILE A 90 8.74 -22.75 -0.83
C ILE A 90 10.25 -22.64 -1.08
N ARG A 91 10.78 -23.24 -2.16
CA ARG A 91 12.21 -23.18 -2.48
C ARG A 91 12.70 -21.75 -2.74
N ILE A 92 11.82 -20.81 -3.09
CA ILE A 92 12.17 -19.38 -3.24
C ILE A 92 12.57 -18.72 -1.92
N LEU A 93 12.06 -19.22 -0.77
CA LEU A 93 12.44 -18.72 0.55
C LEU A 93 13.89 -19.08 0.92
N LYS A 94 14.51 -20.01 0.20
CA LYS A 94 15.94 -20.31 0.33
C LYS A 94 16.82 -19.33 -0.45
N ASP A 95 16.24 -18.54 -1.37
CA ASP A 95 16.99 -17.54 -2.11
C ASP A 95 17.20 -16.29 -1.25
N ARG A 96 18.46 -16.03 -0.91
CA ARG A 96 18.88 -14.91 -0.07
C ARG A 96 18.50 -13.55 -0.69
N ARG A 97 18.42 -13.46 -2.02
CA ARG A 97 17.98 -12.24 -2.72
C ARG A 97 16.48 -12.03 -2.59
N PHE A 98 15.68 -13.09 -2.69
CA PHE A 98 14.24 -13.01 -2.51
C PHE A 98 13.91 -12.56 -1.07
N VAL A 99 14.53 -13.19 -0.07
CA VAL A 99 14.34 -12.84 1.34
C VAL A 99 14.78 -11.40 1.61
N ALA A 100 15.92 -10.97 1.07
CA ALA A 100 16.38 -9.60 1.26
C ALA A 100 15.42 -8.56 0.62
N ASN A 101 14.88 -8.83 -0.58
CA ASN A 101 13.87 -7.98 -1.20
C ASN A 101 12.55 -7.97 -0.43
N LEU A 102 12.17 -9.09 0.18
CA LEU A 102 10.98 -9.20 1.02
C LEU A 102 11.14 -8.38 2.31
N VAL A 103 12.27 -8.52 3.01
CA VAL A 103 12.61 -7.74 4.21
C VAL A 103 12.68 -6.26 3.88
N LEU A 104 13.32 -5.89 2.77
CA LEU A 104 13.35 -4.50 2.29
C LEU A 104 11.92 -3.97 2.12
N SER A 105 11.01 -4.76 1.57
CA SER A 105 9.61 -4.34 1.42
C SER A 105 8.95 -4.14 2.78
N VAL A 106 9.18 -5.01 3.77
CA VAL A 106 8.70 -4.79 5.16
C VAL A 106 9.20 -3.46 5.71
N VAL A 107 10.49 -3.14 5.58
CA VAL A 107 11.07 -1.89 6.10
C VAL A 107 10.48 -0.67 5.39
N VAL A 108 10.35 -0.73 4.07
CA VAL A 108 9.74 0.34 3.27
C VAL A 108 8.28 0.56 3.68
N PHE A 109 7.48 -0.50 3.78
CA PHE A 109 6.09 -0.39 4.24
C PHE A 109 6.00 0.09 5.69
N THR A 110 6.94 -0.30 6.55
CA THR A 110 7.02 0.19 7.93
C THR A 110 7.22 1.71 7.94
N ALA A 111 8.17 2.24 7.17
CA ALA A 111 8.37 3.69 7.07
C ALA A 111 7.11 4.41 6.55
N MET A 112 6.51 3.87 5.47
CA MET A 112 5.30 4.41 4.86
C MET A 112 4.14 4.54 5.85
N PHE A 113 3.85 3.47 6.58
CA PHE A 113 2.72 3.42 7.51
C PHE A 113 3.01 4.07 8.86
N THR A 114 4.28 4.18 9.28
CA THR A 114 4.64 4.88 10.53
C THR A 114 4.14 6.32 10.52
N ALA A 115 4.35 7.06 9.42
CA ALA A 115 3.84 8.43 9.32
C ALA A 115 2.38 8.48 8.85
N TYR A 116 1.96 7.62 7.90
CA TYR A 116 0.62 7.68 7.33
C TYR A 116 -0.48 7.36 8.35
N THR A 117 -0.26 6.38 9.24
CA THR A 117 -1.23 6.01 10.29
C THR A 117 -1.60 7.19 11.19
N TYR A 118 -0.67 8.14 11.38
CA TYR A 118 -0.88 9.30 12.24
C TYR A 118 -1.03 10.61 11.47
N LEU A 119 -1.09 10.57 10.14
CA LEU A 119 -1.22 11.77 9.29
C LEU A 119 -2.42 12.62 9.68
N ALA A 120 -3.59 12.02 9.94
CA ALA A 120 -4.78 12.75 10.38
C ALA A 120 -4.54 13.52 11.69
N ASN A 121 -3.90 12.88 12.67
CA ASN A 121 -3.53 13.53 13.93
C ASN A 121 -2.50 14.64 13.72
N THR A 122 -1.55 14.45 12.80
CA THR A 122 -0.55 15.48 12.45
C THR A 122 -1.21 16.70 11.82
N LEU A 123 -2.16 16.50 10.91
CA LEU A 123 -2.90 17.59 10.28
C LEU A 123 -3.72 18.38 11.30
N GLU A 124 -4.40 17.68 12.21
CA GLU A 124 -5.26 18.33 13.21
C GLU A 124 -4.46 19.02 14.31
N ARG A 125 -3.49 18.32 14.92
CA ARG A 125 -2.77 18.79 16.12
C ARG A 125 -1.51 19.61 15.84
N ILE A 126 -0.84 19.39 14.70
CA ILE A 126 0.38 20.12 14.35
C ILE A 126 0.07 21.22 13.32
N ALA A 127 -0.64 20.88 12.24
CA ALA A 127 -0.97 21.85 11.20
C ALA A 127 -2.22 22.71 11.52
N GLY A 128 -2.93 22.42 12.62
CA GLY A 128 -4.10 23.19 13.05
C GLY A 128 -5.27 23.11 12.07
N VAL A 129 -5.32 22.08 11.23
CA VAL A 129 -6.41 21.88 10.26
C VAL A 129 -7.66 21.47 11.03
N GLN A 130 -8.77 22.19 10.81
CA GLN A 130 -10.05 21.85 11.42
C GLN A 130 -10.48 20.44 11.01
N THR A 131 -11.01 19.65 11.95
CA THR A 131 -11.36 18.23 11.77
C THR A 131 -12.23 17.99 10.52
N ALA A 132 -13.16 18.91 10.21
CA ALA A 132 -14.01 18.87 9.02
C ALA A 132 -13.25 18.91 7.68
N TYR A 133 -12.05 19.49 7.64
CA TYR A 133 -11.23 19.59 6.44
C TYR A 133 -10.18 18.48 6.32
N VAL A 134 -9.89 17.72 7.38
CA VAL A 134 -8.89 16.63 7.35
C VAL A 134 -9.21 15.59 6.27
N GLY A 135 -10.50 15.25 6.08
CA GLY A 135 -10.94 14.36 5.01
C GLY A 135 -10.60 14.87 3.61
N TRP A 136 -10.76 16.18 3.36
CA TRP A 136 -10.41 16.81 2.08
C TRP A 136 -8.91 16.79 1.81
N TRP A 137 -8.08 17.01 2.84
CA TRP A 137 -6.62 16.91 2.72
C TRP A 137 -6.16 15.49 2.42
N LEU A 138 -6.73 14.48 3.09
CA LEU A 138 -6.48 13.07 2.81
C LEU A 138 -6.94 12.69 1.39
N MET A 139 -8.05 13.27 0.91
CA MET A 139 -8.51 13.09 -0.45
C MET A 139 -7.54 13.69 -1.47
N GLY A 140 -7.04 14.91 -1.22
CA GLY A 140 -5.99 15.54 -2.03
C GLY A 140 -4.70 14.72 -2.07
N PHE A 141 -4.29 14.19 -0.91
CA PHE A 141 -3.15 13.26 -0.81
C PHE A 141 -3.35 12.01 -1.68
N GLY A 142 -4.55 11.41 -1.64
CA GLY A 142 -4.91 10.26 -2.48
C GLY A 142 -4.93 10.60 -3.98
N ALA A 143 -5.52 11.75 -4.35
CA ALA A 143 -5.61 12.20 -5.73
C ALA A 143 -4.23 12.46 -6.35
N ILE A 144 -3.34 13.14 -5.62
CA ILE A 144 -1.95 13.35 -6.02
C ILE A 144 -1.21 12.00 -6.07
N GLY A 145 -1.52 11.10 -5.13
CA GLY A 145 -1.05 9.73 -5.13
C GLY A 145 -1.38 8.96 -6.41
N LEU A 146 -2.51 9.20 -7.08
CA LEU A 146 -2.80 8.54 -8.37
C LEU A 146 -1.73 8.85 -9.43
N ILE A 147 -1.22 10.07 -9.45
CA ILE A 147 -0.11 10.49 -10.33
C ILE A 147 1.16 9.73 -9.97
N GLY A 148 1.44 9.57 -8.67
CA GLY A 148 2.56 8.77 -8.17
C GLY A 148 2.50 7.31 -8.57
N ASN A 149 1.31 6.70 -8.58
CA ASN A 149 1.15 5.31 -9.03
C ASN A 149 1.48 5.15 -10.52
N TRP A 150 1.03 6.10 -11.36
CA TRP A 150 1.36 6.10 -12.79
C TRP A 150 2.87 6.29 -13.03
N LEU A 151 3.49 7.25 -12.32
CA LEU A 151 4.93 7.49 -12.39
C LEU A 151 5.72 6.26 -11.89
N GLY A 152 5.33 5.68 -10.75
CA GLY A 152 5.95 4.48 -10.19
C GLY A 152 5.89 3.30 -11.15
N GLY A 153 4.75 3.08 -11.81
CA GLY A 153 4.60 2.06 -12.85
C GLY A 153 5.48 2.29 -14.08
N ARG A 154 5.71 3.55 -14.48
CA ARG A 154 6.61 3.86 -15.62
C ARG A 154 8.10 3.74 -15.25
N PHE A 155 8.47 4.16 -14.04
CA PHE A 155 9.88 4.14 -13.59
C PHE A 155 10.36 2.75 -13.16
N VAL A 156 9.47 1.87 -12.70
CA VAL A 156 9.82 0.50 -12.30
C VAL A 156 10.22 -0.37 -13.50
N ASP A 157 9.75 -0.06 -14.71
CA ASP A 157 10.08 -0.81 -15.91
C ASP A 157 11.53 -0.60 -16.34
N SER A 158 12.06 0.61 -16.19
CA SER A 158 13.47 0.91 -16.49
C SER A 158 14.43 0.36 -15.42
N ASN A 159 14.21 0.66 -14.13
CA ASN A 159 15.12 0.20 -13.08
C ASN A 159 14.47 0.17 -11.67
N PRO A 160 13.93 -0.97 -11.21
CA PRO A 160 13.18 -1.09 -9.95
C PRO A 160 13.98 -0.66 -8.71
N LEU A 161 15.29 -0.95 -8.67
CA LEU A 161 16.15 -0.62 -7.52
C LEU A 161 16.41 0.88 -7.42
N ARG A 162 16.72 1.55 -8.55
CA ARG A 162 16.89 3.01 -8.58
C ARG A 162 15.58 3.74 -8.25
N ALA A 163 14.47 3.27 -8.81
CA ALA A 163 13.14 3.81 -8.50
C ALA A 163 12.85 3.70 -6.99
N THR A 164 13.16 2.56 -6.36
CA THR A 164 13.00 2.39 -4.91
C THR A 164 13.77 3.46 -4.14
N VAL A 165 15.05 3.68 -4.45
CA VAL A 165 15.88 4.67 -3.72
C VAL A 165 15.32 6.08 -3.88
N ILE A 166 15.01 6.49 -5.12
CA ILE A 166 14.52 7.85 -5.42
C ILE A 166 13.21 8.12 -4.70
N PHE A 167 12.23 7.23 -4.82
CA PHE A 167 10.93 7.45 -4.18
C PHE A 167 10.99 7.26 -2.65
N THR A 168 11.88 6.41 -2.11
CA THR A 168 12.06 6.30 -0.65
C THR A 168 12.74 7.56 -0.07
N LEU A 169 13.66 8.17 -0.81
CA LEU A 169 14.22 9.48 -0.48
C LEU A 169 13.14 10.56 -0.50
N LEU A 170 12.35 10.61 -1.57
CA LEU A 170 11.26 11.57 -1.71
C LEU A 170 10.22 11.41 -0.58
N LEU A 171 9.93 10.16 -0.19
CA LEU A 171 9.09 9.81 0.95
C LEU A 171 9.66 10.40 2.26
N GLY A 172 10.92 10.11 2.56
CA GLY A 172 11.59 10.58 3.78
C GLY A 172 11.70 12.11 3.84
N ILE A 173 11.96 12.76 2.71
CA ILE A 173 12.00 14.22 2.58
C ILE A 173 10.60 14.80 2.86
N GLY A 174 9.56 14.30 2.17
CA GLY A 174 8.17 14.76 2.36
C GLY A 174 7.64 14.53 3.78
N MET A 175 8.05 13.46 4.45
CA MET A 175 7.71 13.20 5.85
C MET A 175 8.43 14.15 6.80
N SER A 176 9.75 14.33 6.64
CA SER A 176 10.56 15.21 7.51
C SER A 176 10.19 16.69 7.38
N LEU A 177 9.77 17.12 6.19
CA LEU A 177 9.35 18.49 5.91
C LEU A 177 7.92 18.79 6.37
N SER A 178 7.09 17.77 6.60
CA SER A 178 5.68 17.97 6.96
C SER A 178 5.48 18.70 8.30
N VAL A 179 6.35 18.44 9.29
CA VAL A 179 6.30 19.04 10.62
C VAL A 179 6.81 20.50 10.63
N PRO A 180 8.00 20.84 10.09
CA PRO A 180 8.48 22.22 10.06
C PRO A 180 7.68 23.12 9.10
N LEU A 181 7.08 22.56 8.03
CA LEU A 181 6.27 23.32 7.08
C LEU A 181 4.79 23.43 7.49
N ALA A 182 4.40 22.85 8.64
CA ALA A 182 3.02 22.86 9.11
C ALA A 182 2.45 24.27 9.34
N GLY A 183 3.31 25.27 9.55
CA GLY A 183 2.91 26.68 9.72
C GLY A 183 2.43 27.37 8.43
N SER A 184 2.59 26.76 7.25
CA SER A 184 2.11 27.31 5.98
C SER A 184 1.36 26.24 5.18
N SER A 185 0.06 26.47 4.94
CA SER A 185 -0.82 25.55 4.23
C SER A 185 -0.29 25.21 2.83
N LEU A 186 0.34 26.16 2.14
CA LEU A 186 0.89 25.94 0.80
C LEU A 186 2.11 25.00 0.84
N LEU A 187 3.03 25.22 1.78
CA LEU A 187 4.25 24.44 1.93
C LEU A 187 3.94 23.03 2.45
N LEU A 188 2.98 22.90 3.37
CA LEU A 188 2.44 21.62 3.81
C LEU A 188 1.83 20.84 2.64
N GLY A 189 1.05 21.50 1.79
CA GLY A 189 0.47 20.89 0.58
C GLY A 189 1.52 20.32 -0.35
N ILE A 190 2.63 21.04 -0.58
CA ILE A 190 3.75 20.55 -1.41
C ILE A 190 4.43 19.34 -0.75
N SER A 191 4.65 19.38 0.57
CA SER A 191 5.25 18.26 1.32
C SER A 191 4.38 17.00 1.24
N LEU A 192 3.07 17.16 1.41
CA LEU A 192 2.09 16.07 1.29
C LEU A 192 1.96 15.58 -0.15
N ALA A 193 2.10 16.46 -1.14
CA ALA A 193 2.11 16.07 -2.55
C ALA A 193 3.30 15.18 -2.88
N MET A 194 4.51 15.59 -2.49
CA MET A 194 5.73 14.78 -2.66
C MET A 194 5.61 13.45 -1.92
N TRP A 195 5.12 13.48 -0.68
CA TRP A 195 4.89 12.28 0.10
C TRP A 195 3.85 11.37 -0.56
N GLY A 196 2.70 11.90 -1.00
CA GLY A 196 1.65 11.13 -1.67
C GLY A 196 2.12 10.44 -2.94
N ILE A 197 2.88 11.17 -3.78
CA ILE A 197 3.49 10.61 -5.00
C ILE A 197 4.43 9.46 -4.65
N ALA A 198 5.32 9.66 -3.68
CA ALA A 198 6.27 8.64 -3.26
C ALA A 198 5.57 7.42 -2.65
N TYR A 199 4.58 7.67 -1.78
CA TYR A 199 3.83 6.65 -1.07
C TYR A 199 3.14 5.70 -2.05
N THR A 200 2.41 6.22 -3.03
CA THR A 200 1.72 5.37 -4.01
C THR A 200 2.65 4.74 -5.03
N ALA A 201 3.77 5.39 -5.40
CA ALA A 201 4.77 4.81 -6.30
C ALA A 201 5.49 3.61 -5.67
N LEU A 202 5.72 3.64 -4.35
CA LEU A 202 6.43 2.57 -3.63
C LEU A 202 5.67 1.23 -3.65
N PHE A 203 4.34 1.24 -3.68
CA PHE A 203 3.51 0.02 -3.75
C PHE A 203 3.81 -0.85 -4.98
N PRO A 204 3.62 -0.37 -6.23
CA PRO A 204 3.91 -1.15 -7.43
C PRO A 204 5.41 -1.45 -7.54
N ILE A 205 6.30 -0.55 -7.12
CA ILE A 205 7.74 -0.77 -7.15
C ILE A 205 8.13 -1.97 -6.28
N CYS A 206 7.67 -2.03 -5.02
CA CYS A 206 7.96 -3.14 -4.13
C CYS A 206 7.33 -4.45 -4.63
N GLN A 207 6.08 -4.39 -5.12
CA GLN A 207 5.37 -5.55 -5.66
C GLN A 207 6.13 -6.16 -6.86
N ILE A 208 6.47 -5.34 -7.85
CA ILE A 208 7.17 -5.78 -9.05
C ILE A 208 8.60 -6.24 -8.72
N ARG A 209 9.30 -5.56 -7.79
CA ARG A 209 10.64 -5.97 -7.34
C ARG A 209 10.63 -7.36 -6.73
N VAL A 210 9.70 -7.64 -5.82
CA VAL A 210 9.59 -8.96 -5.18
C VAL A 210 9.16 -10.02 -6.20
N MET A 211 8.22 -9.71 -7.10
CA MET A 211 7.83 -10.64 -8.17
C MET A 211 8.98 -10.94 -9.15
N LYS A 212 9.76 -9.94 -9.57
CA LYS A 212 10.93 -10.11 -10.45
C LYS A 212 12.04 -10.94 -9.78
N SER A 213 12.17 -10.88 -8.46
CA SER A 213 13.16 -11.67 -7.71
C SER A 213 12.84 -13.17 -7.63
N ALA A 214 11.62 -13.58 -7.94
CA ALA A 214 11.18 -14.98 -7.92
C ALA A 214 10.44 -15.36 -9.23
N SER A 215 11.20 -15.42 -10.33
CA SER A 215 10.68 -15.73 -11.68
C SER A 215 9.93 -17.07 -11.76
N ARG A 216 10.31 -18.08 -10.96
CA ARG A 216 9.67 -19.40 -10.94
C ARG A 216 8.41 -19.48 -10.07
N ALA A 217 8.11 -18.47 -9.24
CA ALA A 217 6.96 -18.48 -8.33
C ALA A 217 6.41 -17.07 -8.06
N GLN A 218 6.14 -16.31 -9.13
CA GLN A 218 5.70 -14.90 -9.04
C GLN A 218 4.40 -14.73 -8.23
N ALA A 219 3.48 -15.69 -8.31
CA ALA A 219 2.23 -15.66 -7.54
C ALA A 219 2.48 -15.73 -6.03
N LEU A 220 3.34 -16.66 -5.56
CA LEU A 220 3.70 -16.76 -4.15
C LEU A 220 4.51 -15.53 -3.70
N ALA A 221 5.39 -15.02 -4.57
CA ALA A 221 6.16 -13.80 -4.29
C ALA A 221 5.24 -12.58 -4.09
N GLY A 222 4.21 -12.42 -4.92
CA GLY A 222 3.23 -11.34 -4.79
C GLY A 222 2.40 -11.45 -3.50
N THR A 223 1.96 -12.65 -3.12
CA THR A 223 1.19 -12.85 -1.87
C THR A 223 2.05 -12.67 -0.62
N LEU A 224 3.31 -13.11 -0.66
CA LEU A 224 4.29 -12.86 0.40
C LEU A 224 4.58 -11.36 0.53
N ASN A 225 4.70 -10.62 -0.57
CA ASN A 225 4.93 -9.18 -0.50
C ASN A 225 3.75 -8.44 0.15
N VAL A 226 2.51 -8.83 -0.14
CA VAL A 226 1.36 -8.20 0.52
C VAL A 226 1.25 -8.63 1.99
N SER A 227 1.68 -9.84 2.33
CA SER A 227 1.80 -10.25 3.74
C SER A 227 2.87 -9.43 4.46
N ALA A 228 4.01 -9.19 3.81
CA ALA A 228 5.06 -8.28 4.27
C ALA A 228 4.56 -6.83 4.40
N ALA A 229 3.69 -6.37 3.49
CA ALA A 229 3.06 -5.07 3.59
C ALA A 229 2.20 -4.96 4.85
N ASN A 230 1.35 -5.95 5.14
CA ASN A 230 0.55 -5.96 6.37
C ASN A 230 1.42 -6.02 7.63
N ALA A 231 2.50 -6.82 7.62
CA ALA A 231 3.47 -6.86 8.71
C ALA A 231 4.13 -5.48 8.90
N GLY A 232 4.52 -4.82 7.81
CA GLY A 232 5.04 -3.46 7.83
C GLY A 232 4.04 -2.42 8.35
N THR A 233 2.75 -2.53 7.98
CA THR A 233 1.69 -1.68 8.53
C THR A 233 1.56 -1.85 10.04
N GLY A 234 1.56 -3.09 10.54
CA GLY A 234 1.51 -3.38 11.97
C GLY A 234 2.73 -2.85 12.71
N LEU A 235 3.93 -3.13 12.21
CA LEU A 235 5.18 -2.61 12.79
C LEU A 235 5.22 -1.08 12.77
N GLY A 236 4.80 -0.46 11.67
CA GLY A 236 4.79 0.99 11.53
C GLY A 236 3.82 1.65 12.50
N ALA A 237 2.64 1.08 12.70
CA ALA A 237 1.68 1.56 13.70
C ALA A 237 2.24 1.44 15.13
N ILE A 238 2.89 0.32 15.47
CA ILE A 238 3.50 0.13 16.80
C ILE A 238 4.64 1.13 17.01
N ILE A 239 5.57 1.24 16.05
CA ILE A 239 6.71 2.15 16.14
C ILE A 239 6.24 3.60 16.20
N GLY A 240 5.28 3.99 15.38
CA GLY A 240 4.69 5.32 15.42
C GLY A 240 4.00 5.60 16.76
N GLY A 241 3.26 4.63 17.31
CA GLY A 241 2.62 4.76 18.62
C GLY A 241 3.62 4.94 19.77
N VAL A 242 4.71 4.18 19.77
CA VAL A 242 5.80 4.33 20.75
C VAL A 242 6.56 5.64 20.57
N ALA A 243 6.81 6.07 19.32
CA ALA A 243 7.46 7.34 19.04
C ALA A 243 6.62 8.52 19.55
N ILE A 244 5.30 8.45 19.41
CA ILE A 244 4.38 9.47 19.93
C ILE A 244 4.42 9.51 21.45
N SER A 245 4.40 8.36 22.12
CA SER A 245 4.38 8.32 23.59
C SER A 245 5.67 8.85 24.21
N GLN A 246 6.81 8.63 23.56
CA GLN A 246 8.12 9.04 24.08
C GLN A 246 8.56 10.45 23.64
N TRP A 247 8.34 10.81 22.38
CA TRP A 247 8.92 12.01 21.76
C TRP A 247 7.87 12.95 21.15
N GLY A 248 6.58 12.63 21.31
CA GLY A 248 5.48 13.44 20.82
C GLY A 248 5.24 13.31 19.32
N LEU A 249 4.14 13.91 18.86
CA LEU A 249 3.61 13.74 17.50
C LEU A 249 4.53 14.30 16.40
N GLY A 250 5.33 15.33 16.72
CA GLY A 250 6.28 15.95 15.78
C GLY A 250 7.49 15.07 15.45
N SER A 251 7.75 14.03 16.25
CA SER A 251 8.89 13.13 16.05
C SER A 251 8.63 12.07 14.96
N ILE A 252 7.35 11.79 14.66
CA ILE A 252 6.93 10.72 13.72
C ILE A 252 7.56 10.89 12.35
N GLY A 253 7.60 12.11 11.81
CA GLY A 253 8.20 12.39 10.50
C GLY A 253 9.67 11.98 10.48
N TYR A 254 10.43 12.33 11.52
CA TYR A 254 11.85 11.98 11.63
C TYR A 254 12.07 10.49 11.86
N VAL A 255 11.25 9.83 12.68
CA VAL A 255 11.33 8.39 12.91
C VAL A 255 11.06 7.62 11.61
N ALA A 256 10.02 8.01 10.86
CA ALA A 256 9.72 7.41 9.57
C ALA A 256 10.85 7.63 8.55
N THR A 257 11.46 8.82 8.52
CA THR A 257 12.65 9.12 7.69
C THR A 257 13.86 8.27 8.10
N GLY A 258 14.07 8.02 9.39
CA GLY A 258 15.11 7.12 9.87
C GLY A 258 14.93 5.69 9.36
N ILE A 259 13.70 5.17 9.41
CA ILE A 259 13.38 3.83 8.87
C ILE A 259 13.56 3.81 7.34
N ALA A 260 13.17 4.89 6.64
CA ALA A 260 13.39 5.03 5.20
C ALA A 260 14.87 5.04 4.84
N ALA A 261 15.74 5.66 5.65
CA ALA A 261 17.19 5.63 5.48
C ALA A 261 17.75 4.21 5.62
N VAL A 262 17.27 3.43 6.59
CA VAL A 262 17.62 2.00 6.73
C VAL A 262 17.22 1.21 5.48
N ALA A 263 16.04 1.46 4.91
CA ALA A 263 15.62 0.84 3.66
C ALA A 263 16.58 1.17 2.50
N ILE A 264 17.04 2.42 2.39
CA ILE A 264 18.00 2.83 1.34
C ILE A 264 19.34 2.11 1.51
N LEU A 265 19.84 1.99 2.75
CA LEU A 265 21.06 1.24 3.04
C LEU A 265 20.91 -0.24 2.67
N MET A 266 19.74 -0.84 2.95
CA MET A 266 19.42 -2.20 2.53
C MET A 266 19.40 -2.35 1.01
N VAL A 267 18.88 -1.38 0.25
CA VAL A 267 18.94 -1.40 -1.22
C VAL A 267 20.39 -1.44 -1.72
N ALA A 268 21.26 -0.60 -1.14
CA ALA A 268 22.68 -0.58 -1.49
C ALA A 268 23.37 -1.91 -1.16
N TRP A 269 22.99 -2.58 -0.08
CA TRP A 269 23.50 -3.89 0.28
C TRP A 269 22.99 -4.99 -0.66
N ILE A 270 21.70 -4.97 -1.01
CA ILE A 270 21.07 -5.92 -1.94
C ILE A 270 21.69 -5.81 -3.34
N ALA A 271 22.00 -4.59 -3.78
CA ALA A 271 22.70 -4.36 -5.05
C ALA A 271 24.10 -5.00 -5.11
N ARG A 272 24.73 -5.26 -3.95
CA ARG A 272 26.04 -5.93 -3.84
C ARG A 272 25.94 -7.45 -3.74
N LEU A 273 24.76 -8.00 -3.46
CA LEU A 273 24.54 -9.45 -3.42
C LEU A 273 24.42 -10.00 -4.85
N LYS A 274 25.56 -10.45 -5.41
CA LYS A 274 25.65 -11.21 -6.68
C LYS A 274 24.96 -12.58 -6.60
#